data_AF-W7I1W4-F1
#
_entry.id   AF-W7I1W4-F1
#
_cell.length_a   1.000
_cell.length_b   1.000
_cell.length_c   1.000
_cell.angle_alpha   90.00
_cell.angle_beta   90.00
_cell.angle_gamma   90.00
#
_symmetry.space_group_name_H-M   'P 1'
#
loop_
_entity.id
_entity.type
_entity.pdbx_description
1 polymer ?
#
loop_
_entity_poly.entity_id
_entity_poly.type
_entity_poly.pdbx_seq_one_letter_code
_entity_poly.pdbx_strand_id
1 'polypeptide(L)'
;MLIQDVEDNKAIGSHGANWISSAVGKTADIRVLTHCNTGSLATASYGTALGIIRSLHASSALVHAYCTETRPYNQGSRLTAYELVHDKIPATLITDSMAAALMSQQDVAAVVVGADRVAANGDTANKIGTYQLAILAKFFGVKFVVAAPTTSVDLNTPTGAEIKIEQRPGWEVLVVSGPTAVKEGDSILVNVEDVRSVKQAADGIGVFNPSFDVTPAALIDAIVTENGVVEKNADGVFPMASAFKQ
;
A
#
# COMPACT_ATOMS: atom_id res chain seq x y z
N MET A 1 -19.55 -10.49 10.95
CA MET A 1 -18.34 -9.65 11.11
C MET A 1 -17.16 -10.26 10.36
N LEU A 2 -16.66 -11.45 10.72
CA LEU A 2 -15.53 -12.07 9.99
C LEU A 2 -15.86 -12.45 8.53
N ILE A 3 -16.99 -13.14 8.28
CA ILE A 3 -17.39 -13.56 6.92
C ILE A 3 -17.59 -12.34 6.00
N GLN A 4 -18.26 -11.31 6.51
CA GLN A 4 -18.51 -10.07 5.76
C GLN A 4 -17.20 -9.41 5.33
N ASP A 5 -16.23 -9.26 6.22
CA ASP A 5 -14.92 -8.67 5.87
C ASP A 5 -14.20 -9.47 4.77
N VAL A 6 -14.35 -10.80 4.74
CA VAL A 6 -13.78 -11.63 3.66
C VAL A 6 -14.48 -11.37 2.32
N GLU A 7 -15.80 -11.22 2.32
CA GLU A 7 -16.57 -10.90 1.11
C GLU A 7 -16.23 -9.49 0.60
N ASP A 8 -16.17 -8.51 1.50
CA ASP A 8 -15.83 -7.12 1.21
C ASP A 8 -14.42 -6.99 0.63
N ASN A 9 -13.43 -7.67 1.22
CA ASN A 9 -12.05 -7.69 0.73
C ASN A 9 -11.95 -8.30 -0.69
N LYS A 10 -12.73 -9.35 -0.99
CA LYS A 10 -12.78 -9.92 -2.35
C LYS A 10 -13.46 -8.98 -3.34
N ALA A 11 -14.51 -8.26 -2.93
CA ALA A 11 -15.17 -7.25 -3.74
C ALA A 11 -14.22 -6.09 -4.07
N ILE A 12 -13.52 -5.54 -3.06
CA ILE A 12 -12.46 -4.54 -3.24
C ILE A 12 -11.42 -5.02 -4.26
N GLY A 13 -10.92 -6.25 -4.11
CA GLY A 13 -9.95 -6.82 -5.04
C GLY A 13 -10.45 -6.84 -6.48
N SER A 14 -11.67 -7.34 -6.68
CA SER A 14 -12.28 -7.48 -8.00
C SER A 14 -12.57 -6.12 -8.64
N HIS A 15 -13.15 -5.18 -7.89
CA HIS A 15 -13.45 -3.83 -8.37
C HIS A 15 -12.18 -3.07 -8.75
N GLY A 16 -11.15 -3.13 -7.91
CA GLY A 16 -9.89 -2.47 -8.19
C GLY A 16 -9.14 -3.06 -9.38
N ALA A 17 -9.12 -4.39 -9.52
CA ALA A 17 -8.45 -5.05 -10.65
C ALA A 17 -9.12 -4.68 -11.99
N ASN A 18 -10.46 -4.67 -12.02
CA ASN A 18 -11.23 -4.25 -13.19
C ASN A 18 -10.98 -2.78 -13.53
N TRP A 19 -11.03 -1.91 -12.53
CA TRP A 19 -10.80 -0.47 -12.74
C TRP A 19 -9.40 -0.19 -13.27
N ILE A 20 -8.35 -0.81 -12.69
CA ILE A 20 -6.96 -0.63 -13.17
C ILE A 20 -6.86 -1.05 -14.63
N SER A 21 -7.38 -2.24 -14.97
CA SER A 21 -7.34 -2.77 -16.34
C SER A 21 -8.00 -1.81 -17.34
N SER A 22 -9.18 -1.28 -17.00
CA SER A 22 -9.87 -0.28 -17.82
C SER A 22 -9.13 1.05 -17.89
N ALA A 23 -8.65 1.58 -16.76
CA ALA A 23 -8.00 2.88 -16.66
C ALA A 23 -6.67 2.97 -17.41
N VAL A 24 -5.95 1.85 -17.53
CA VAL A 24 -4.70 1.76 -18.29
C VAL A 24 -4.89 1.16 -19.68
N GLY A 25 -6.12 0.75 -20.03
CA GLY A 25 -6.45 0.15 -21.32
C GLY A 25 -5.76 -1.19 -21.59
N LYS A 26 -5.45 -1.95 -20.54
CA LYS A 26 -4.74 -3.24 -20.64
C LYS A 26 -5.53 -4.33 -19.94
N THR A 27 -5.67 -5.49 -20.58
CA THR A 27 -6.26 -6.70 -19.97
C THR A 27 -5.20 -7.69 -19.48
N ALA A 28 -3.93 -7.43 -19.80
CA ALA A 28 -2.75 -8.19 -19.38
C ALA A 28 -1.53 -7.25 -19.32
N ASP A 29 -0.35 -7.77 -18.98
CA ASP A 29 0.90 -7.00 -18.93
C ASP A 29 0.88 -5.84 -17.91
N ILE A 30 0.17 -6.03 -16.81
CA ILE A 30 0.06 -5.04 -15.74
C ILE A 30 1.16 -5.27 -14.71
N ARG A 31 1.95 -4.22 -14.43
CA ARG A 31 2.87 -4.17 -13.29
C ARG A 31 2.35 -3.19 -12.27
N VAL A 32 2.38 -3.56 -10.99
CA VAL A 32 1.87 -2.73 -9.90
C VAL A 32 2.92 -2.54 -8.82
N LEU A 33 2.89 -1.40 -8.14
CA LEU A 33 3.67 -1.14 -6.93
C LEU A 33 2.73 -1.02 -5.72
N THR A 34 3.12 -1.58 -4.58
CA THR A 34 2.37 -1.43 -3.32
C THR A 34 3.29 -1.05 -2.15
N HIS A 35 2.69 -0.67 -1.03
CA HIS A 35 3.35 -0.10 0.14
C HIS A 35 2.67 -0.57 1.43
N CYS A 36 3.43 -0.71 2.53
CA CYS A 36 3.00 -1.33 3.79
C CYS A 36 2.61 -2.80 3.59
N ASN A 37 1.73 -3.32 4.45
CA ASN A 37 1.04 -4.60 4.26
C ASN A 37 -0.46 -4.42 4.35
N THR A 38 -1.15 -4.86 3.32
CA THR A 38 -2.62 -4.76 3.16
C THR A 38 -3.20 -6.09 2.71
N GLY A 39 -2.55 -7.18 3.14
CA GLY A 39 -2.90 -8.56 2.81
C GLY A 39 -3.78 -9.22 3.85
N SER A 40 -3.80 -10.56 3.83
CA SER A 40 -4.54 -11.36 4.80
C SER A 40 -3.95 -11.26 6.20
N LEU A 41 -2.70 -10.82 6.34
CA LEU A 41 -2.09 -10.53 7.64
C LEU A 41 -2.50 -9.15 8.20
N ALA A 42 -3.26 -8.36 7.43
CA ALA A 42 -3.78 -7.05 7.85
C ALA A 42 -5.32 -6.99 7.91
N THR A 43 -6.02 -8.04 7.44
CA THR A 43 -7.49 -8.12 7.42
C THR A 43 -7.96 -9.52 7.87
N ALA A 44 -9.26 -9.82 7.80
CA ALA A 44 -9.74 -11.17 8.07
C ALA A 44 -9.18 -12.21 7.08
N SER A 45 -9.10 -11.85 5.81
CA SER A 45 -8.53 -12.65 4.73
C SER A 45 -8.44 -11.81 3.46
N TYR A 46 -7.68 -12.31 2.47
CA TYR A 46 -7.54 -11.75 1.12
C TYR A 46 -6.88 -10.36 1.02
N GLY A 47 -7.17 -9.43 1.93
CA GLY A 47 -6.61 -8.08 1.95
C GLY A 47 -7.32 -7.09 1.04
N THR A 48 -6.93 -5.81 1.14
CA THR A 48 -7.49 -4.70 0.35
C THR A 48 -6.64 -4.46 -0.91
N ALA A 49 -5.58 -3.65 -0.83
CA ALA A 49 -4.71 -3.39 -1.98
C ALA A 49 -3.94 -4.64 -2.44
N LEU A 50 -3.55 -5.52 -1.50
CA LEU A 50 -2.97 -6.82 -1.88
C LEU A 50 -4.05 -7.77 -2.44
N GLY A 51 -5.32 -7.58 -2.05
CA GLY A 51 -6.47 -8.24 -2.66
C GLY A 51 -6.65 -7.87 -4.13
N ILE A 52 -6.42 -6.59 -4.50
CA ILE A 52 -6.40 -6.14 -5.90
C ILE A 52 -5.29 -6.85 -6.67
N ILE A 53 -4.08 -6.95 -6.09
CA ILE A 53 -2.95 -7.67 -6.70
C ILE A 53 -3.29 -9.15 -6.89
N ARG A 54 -3.89 -9.79 -5.88
CA ARG A 54 -4.37 -11.18 -5.97
C ARG A 54 -5.42 -11.36 -7.06
N SER A 55 -6.33 -10.40 -7.23
CA SER A 55 -7.36 -10.41 -8.29
C SER A 55 -6.74 -10.28 -9.68
N LEU A 56 -5.80 -9.36 -9.88
CA LEU A 56 -5.04 -9.22 -11.14
C LEU A 56 -4.22 -10.48 -11.45
N HIS A 57 -3.64 -11.12 -10.44
CA HIS A 57 -2.91 -12.38 -10.62
C HIS A 57 -3.85 -13.54 -11.00
N ALA A 58 -4.99 -13.67 -10.32
CA ALA A 58 -5.97 -14.72 -10.58
C ALA A 58 -6.59 -14.61 -11.99
N SER A 59 -6.67 -13.41 -12.55
CA SER A 59 -7.11 -13.18 -13.94
C SER A 59 -5.99 -13.28 -14.97
N SER A 60 -4.76 -13.63 -14.58
CA SER A 60 -3.56 -13.64 -15.41
C SER A 60 -3.21 -12.28 -16.03
N ALA A 61 -3.76 -11.19 -15.49
CA ALA A 61 -3.50 -9.84 -15.97
C ALA A 61 -2.20 -9.26 -15.42
N LEU A 62 -1.81 -9.70 -14.21
CA LEU A 62 -0.60 -9.27 -13.52
C LEU A 62 0.66 -9.95 -14.09
N VAL A 63 1.61 -9.14 -14.55
CA VAL A 63 2.97 -9.61 -14.88
C VAL A 63 3.89 -9.56 -13.67
N HIS A 64 3.83 -8.49 -12.87
CA HIS A 64 4.73 -8.34 -11.72
C HIS A 64 4.17 -7.40 -10.65
N ALA A 65 4.37 -7.76 -9.38
CA ALA A 65 4.11 -6.90 -8.23
C ALA A 65 5.43 -6.41 -7.61
N TYR A 66 5.57 -5.11 -7.43
CA TYR A 66 6.63 -4.52 -6.62
C TYR A 66 6.08 -4.19 -5.24
N CYS A 67 6.86 -4.44 -4.19
CA CYS A 67 6.53 -3.98 -2.84
C CYS A 67 7.72 -3.24 -2.25
N THR A 68 7.46 -2.11 -1.60
CA THR A 68 8.50 -1.36 -0.87
C THR A 68 8.73 -1.96 0.51
N GLU A 69 9.93 -1.88 1.06
CA GLU A 69 10.22 -2.39 2.40
C GLU A 69 9.35 -1.78 3.50
N THR A 70 9.00 -0.49 3.39
CA THR A 70 8.15 0.27 4.31
C THR A 70 8.81 0.51 5.67
N ARG A 71 9.91 1.26 5.68
CA ARG A 71 10.54 1.70 6.93
C ARG A 71 9.62 2.65 7.73
N PRO A 72 9.78 2.71 9.06
CA PRO A 72 10.75 1.96 9.86
C PRO A 72 10.32 0.52 10.20
N TYR A 73 9.04 0.19 10.09
CA TYR A 73 8.47 -1.05 10.63
C TYR A 73 8.64 -2.29 9.73
N ASN A 74 9.03 -2.06 8.48
CA ASN A 74 9.35 -3.09 7.52
C ASN A 74 8.15 -4.02 7.22
N GLN A 75 6.92 -3.51 7.20
CA GLN A 75 5.74 -4.33 6.90
C GLN A 75 5.80 -4.91 5.49
N GLY A 76 6.25 -4.14 4.51
CA GLY A 76 6.31 -4.61 3.13
C GLY A 76 7.36 -5.69 2.93
N SER A 77 8.56 -5.52 3.51
CA SER A 77 9.61 -6.55 3.42
C SER A 77 9.34 -7.78 4.28
N ARG A 78 8.67 -7.65 5.44
CA ARG A 78 8.44 -8.78 6.35
C ARG A 78 7.13 -9.51 6.10
N LEU A 79 6.07 -8.81 5.73
CA LEU A 79 4.71 -9.35 5.66
C LEU A 79 4.25 -9.44 4.21
N THR A 80 4.32 -8.36 3.43
CA THR A 80 3.85 -8.38 2.03
C THR A 80 4.71 -9.28 1.17
N ALA A 81 6.02 -9.21 1.28
CA ALA A 81 6.92 -10.12 0.57
C ALA A 81 6.65 -11.58 0.96
N TYR A 82 6.37 -11.87 2.24
CA TYR A 82 5.99 -13.21 2.69
C TYR A 82 4.69 -13.69 2.03
N GLU A 83 3.64 -12.86 2.03
CA GLU A 83 2.35 -13.20 1.41
C GLU A 83 2.48 -13.39 -0.11
N LEU A 84 3.24 -12.54 -0.82
CA LEU A 84 3.47 -12.66 -2.26
C LEU A 84 4.23 -13.95 -2.62
N VAL A 85 5.25 -14.32 -1.83
CA VAL A 85 5.98 -15.59 -1.99
C VAL A 85 5.07 -16.79 -1.72
N HIS A 86 4.31 -16.74 -0.63
CA HIS A 86 3.36 -17.80 -0.26
C HIS A 86 2.34 -18.06 -1.38
N ASP A 87 1.77 -16.99 -1.94
CA ASP A 87 0.75 -17.06 -2.99
C ASP A 87 1.36 -17.28 -4.40
N LYS A 88 2.69 -17.38 -4.51
CA LYS A 88 3.44 -17.56 -5.77
C LYS A 88 3.18 -16.46 -6.78
N ILE A 89 2.97 -15.23 -6.31
CA ILE A 89 2.78 -14.05 -7.16
C ILE A 89 4.17 -13.56 -7.60
N PRO A 90 4.42 -13.34 -8.91
CA PRO A 90 5.68 -12.79 -9.39
C PRO A 90 5.92 -11.42 -8.76
N ALA A 91 6.99 -11.30 -7.96
CA ALA A 91 7.21 -10.11 -7.16
C ALA A 91 8.68 -9.72 -6.96
N THR A 92 8.89 -8.44 -6.65
CA THR A 92 10.19 -7.89 -6.28
C THR A 92 10.07 -6.91 -5.11
N LEU A 93 10.91 -7.12 -4.09
CA LEU A 93 11.09 -6.19 -2.98
C LEU A 93 12.05 -5.05 -3.41
N ILE A 94 11.68 -3.81 -3.09
CA ILE A 94 12.55 -2.63 -3.26
C ILE A 94 12.64 -1.85 -1.95
N THR A 95 13.67 -1.03 -1.77
CA THR A 95 13.65 -0.04 -0.68
C THR A 95 12.70 1.10 -1.01
N ASP A 96 12.25 1.84 0.00
CA ASP A 96 11.31 2.96 -0.20
C ASP A 96 11.89 4.03 -1.16
N SER A 97 13.21 4.24 -1.13
CA SER A 97 13.93 5.21 -1.96
C SER A 97 14.09 4.79 -3.42
N MET A 98 13.84 3.52 -3.76
CA MET A 98 13.98 3.00 -5.13
C MET A 98 12.73 3.21 -5.98
N ALA A 99 11.61 3.67 -5.39
CA ALA A 99 10.34 3.81 -6.10
C ALA A 99 10.43 4.71 -7.34
N ALA A 100 11.15 5.84 -7.26
CA ALA A 100 11.34 6.73 -8.40
C ALA A 100 12.17 6.08 -9.52
N ALA A 101 13.25 5.38 -9.16
CA ALA A 101 14.07 4.64 -10.11
C ALA A 101 13.26 3.55 -10.80
N LEU A 102 12.46 2.79 -10.03
CA LEU A 102 11.55 1.77 -10.55
C LEU A 102 10.58 2.37 -11.57
N MET A 103 9.83 3.42 -11.22
CA MET A 103 8.85 4.04 -12.12
C MET A 103 9.48 4.66 -13.37
N SER A 104 10.76 5.06 -13.32
CA SER A 104 11.49 5.57 -14.49
C SER A 104 11.99 4.49 -15.45
N GLN A 105 12.12 3.24 -14.97
CA GLN A 105 12.76 2.15 -15.70
C GLN A 105 11.79 1.03 -16.10
N GLN A 106 10.68 0.89 -15.37
CA GLN A 106 9.69 -0.16 -15.56
C GLN A 106 8.34 0.45 -15.91
N ASP A 107 7.58 -0.24 -16.76
CA ASP A 107 6.21 0.14 -17.14
C ASP A 107 5.22 -0.20 -16.01
N VAL A 108 5.34 0.51 -14.88
CA VAL A 108 4.43 0.40 -13.73
C VAL A 108 3.11 1.08 -14.08
N ALA A 109 2.04 0.30 -14.12
CA ALA A 109 0.72 0.77 -14.52
C ALA A 109 -0.01 1.49 -13.38
N ALA A 110 0.14 0.99 -12.14
CA ALA A 110 -0.53 1.54 -10.98
C ALA A 110 0.28 1.36 -9.68
N VAL A 111 0.16 2.32 -8.78
CA VAL A 111 0.44 2.19 -7.36
C VAL A 111 -0.88 1.88 -6.66
N VAL A 112 -0.92 0.78 -5.91
CA VAL A 112 -2.09 0.35 -5.12
C VAL A 112 -1.73 0.33 -3.64
N VAL A 113 -2.44 1.10 -2.82
CA VAL A 113 -2.18 1.23 -1.38
C VAL A 113 -3.46 1.03 -0.57
N GLY A 114 -3.31 0.68 0.70
CA GLY A 114 -4.43 0.66 1.65
C GLY A 114 -4.79 2.06 2.15
N ALA A 115 -5.66 2.10 3.16
CA ALA A 115 -5.91 3.30 3.96
C ALA A 115 -6.17 2.93 5.41
N ASP A 116 -5.60 3.72 6.32
CA ASP A 116 -5.98 3.72 7.73
C ASP A 116 -7.22 4.59 7.97
N ARG A 117 -7.34 5.70 7.22
CA ARG A 117 -8.52 6.58 7.24
C ARG A 117 -8.65 7.34 5.93
N VAL A 118 -9.87 7.44 5.41
CA VAL A 118 -10.23 8.32 4.29
C VAL A 118 -11.18 9.39 4.78
N ALA A 119 -10.80 10.67 4.65
CA ALA A 119 -11.62 11.82 5.04
C ALA A 119 -12.77 12.08 4.03
N ALA A 120 -13.71 12.95 4.40
CA ALA A 120 -14.88 13.27 3.60
C ALA A 120 -14.57 13.88 2.21
N ASN A 121 -13.42 14.52 2.04
CA ASN A 121 -12.96 15.04 0.75
C ASN A 121 -12.13 14.02 -0.07
N GLY A 122 -11.89 12.82 0.47
CA GLY A 122 -11.05 11.79 -0.13
C GLY A 122 -9.57 11.84 0.28
N ASP A 123 -9.14 12.82 1.08
CA ASP A 123 -7.77 12.81 1.63
C ASP A 123 -7.56 11.53 2.44
N THR A 124 -6.45 10.86 2.20
CA THR A 124 -6.22 9.52 2.73
C THR A 124 -5.01 9.51 3.63
N ALA A 125 -5.22 9.20 4.91
CA ALA A 125 -4.13 8.84 5.81
C ALA A 125 -3.78 7.36 5.64
N ASN A 126 -2.51 7.08 5.40
CA ASN A 126 -1.97 5.73 5.27
C ASN A 126 -0.51 5.73 5.75
N LYS A 127 0.12 4.55 5.76
CA LYS A 127 1.51 4.37 6.20
C LYS A 127 2.46 5.41 5.61
N ILE A 128 3.34 5.95 6.46
CA ILE A 128 4.38 6.92 6.07
C ILE A 128 5.16 6.43 4.84
N GLY A 129 5.24 7.27 3.80
CA GLY A 129 5.75 6.92 2.48
C GLY A 129 4.66 6.90 1.40
N THR A 130 3.39 6.78 1.79
CA THR A 130 2.26 6.76 0.83
C THR A 130 2.14 8.08 0.07
N TYR A 131 2.21 9.22 0.76
CA TYR A 131 2.18 10.53 0.11
C TYR A 131 3.35 10.72 -0.86
N GLN A 132 4.55 10.24 -0.49
CA GLN A 132 5.71 10.25 -1.39
C GLN A 132 5.42 9.46 -2.66
N LEU A 133 4.86 8.26 -2.55
CA LEU A 133 4.51 7.45 -3.71
C LEU A 133 3.44 8.11 -4.59
N ALA A 134 2.47 8.80 -4.00
CA ALA A 134 1.44 9.53 -4.75
C ALA A 134 2.03 10.68 -5.59
N ILE A 135 3.00 11.42 -5.02
CA ILE A 135 3.74 12.46 -5.75
C ILE A 135 4.49 11.85 -6.93
N LEU A 136 5.23 10.75 -6.70
CA LEU A 136 5.99 10.07 -7.74
C LEU A 136 5.08 9.50 -8.84
N ALA A 137 3.98 8.87 -8.46
CA ALA A 137 3.02 8.30 -9.39
C ALA A 137 2.47 9.38 -10.33
N LYS A 138 2.07 10.54 -9.78
CA LYS A 138 1.65 11.69 -10.59
C LYS A 138 2.75 12.19 -11.53
N PHE A 139 4.00 12.27 -11.07
CA PHE A 139 5.12 12.72 -11.90
C PHE A 139 5.38 11.79 -13.10
N PHE A 140 5.31 10.48 -12.89
CA PHE A 140 5.55 9.48 -13.94
C PHE A 140 4.30 9.07 -14.73
N GLY A 141 3.13 9.64 -14.43
CA GLY A 141 1.86 9.28 -15.08
C GLY A 141 1.33 7.89 -14.70
N VAL A 142 1.76 7.35 -13.57
CA VAL A 142 1.30 6.07 -13.00
C VAL A 142 0.01 6.31 -12.23
N LYS A 143 -0.98 5.42 -12.37
CA LYS A 143 -2.25 5.54 -11.62
C LYS A 143 -2.03 5.34 -10.13
N PHE A 144 -2.68 6.14 -9.28
CA PHE A 144 -2.61 6.00 -7.83
C PHE A 144 -3.96 5.62 -7.24
N VAL A 145 -4.04 4.43 -6.66
CA VAL A 145 -5.29 3.80 -6.21
C VAL A 145 -5.24 3.51 -4.72
N VAL A 146 -6.25 3.98 -4.01
CA VAL A 146 -6.48 3.67 -2.60
C VAL A 146 -7.53 2.56 -2.50
N ALA A 147 -7.25 1.51 -1.74
CA ALA A 147 -8.16 0.39 -1.49
C ALA A 147 -8.54 0.36 -0.01
N ALA A 148 -9.80 0.64 0.30
CA ALA A 148 -10.26 0.79 1.67
C ALA A 148 -11.71 0.30 1.80
N PRO A 149 -12.04 -0.50 2.83
CA PRO A 149 -13.44 -0.80 3.12
C PRO A 149 -14.18 0.47 3.50
N THR A 150 -15.51 0.50 3.34
CA THR A 150 -16.32 1.66 3.75
C THR A 150 -16.18 1.99 5.23
N THR A 151 -15.82 1.01 6.06
CA THR A 151 -15.52 1.17 7.49
C THR A 151 -14.27 2.02 7.78
N SER A 152 -13.38 2.19 6.80
CA SER A 152 -12.22 3.10 6.88
C SER A 152 -12.55 4.53 6.41
N VAL A 153 -13.76 4.78 5.92
CA VAL A 153 -14.20 6.11 5.46
C VAL A 153 -14.84 6.88 6.62
N ASP A 154 -14.27 8.03 6.95
CA ASP A 154 -14.70 8.92 8.02
C ASP A 154 -15.29 10.22 7.46
N LEU A 155 -16.60 10.21 7.19
CA LEU A 155 -17.32 11.38 6.67
C LEU A 155 -17.44 12.54 7.66
N ASN A 156 -17.10 12.33 8.94
CA ASN A 156 -17.13 13.39 9.95
C ASN A 156 -15.84 14.21 9.97
N THR A 157 -14.76 13.70 9.38
CA THR A 157 -13.49 14.40 9.21
C THR A 157 -13.49 15.10 7.84
N PRO A 158 -13.58 16.44 7.78
CA PRO A 158 -13.77 17.15 6.51
C PRO A 158 -12.60 16.98 5.53
N THR A 159 -11.37 17.10 6.02
CA THR A 159 -10.15 17.02 5.22
C THR A 159 -9.06 16.24 5.94
N GLY A 160 -7.94 16.00 5.24
CA GLY A 160 -6.77 15.37 5.84
C GLY A 160 -6.10 16.22 6.92
N ALA A 161 -6.35 17.54 6.97
CA ALA A 161 -5.75 18.44 7.95
C ALA A 161 -6.21 18.15 9.39
N GLU A 162 -7.41 17.60 9.57
CA GLU A 162 -7.95 17.23 10.87
C GLU A 162 -7.47 15.85 11.36
N ILE A 163 -6.79 15.07 10.52
CA ILE A 163 -6.28 13.75 10.89
C ILE A 163 -5.03 13.92 11.78
N LYS A 164 -5.14 13.46 13.02
CA LYS A 164 -4.00 13.44 13.95
C LYS A 164 -3.03 12.33 13.59
N ILE A 165 -1.84 12.71 13.13
CA ILE A 165 -0.76 11.77 12.81
C ILE A 165 -0.07 11.29 14.09
N GLU A 166 -0.11 9.99 14.31
CA GLU A 166 0.61 9.33 15.39
C GLU A 166 2.13 9.52 15.20
N GLN A 167 2.79 10.00 16.25
CA GLN A 167 4.25 10.02 16.36
C GLN A 167 4.68 8.82 17.18
N ARG A 168 5.58 8.01 16.64
CA ARG A 168 6.07 6.80 17.30
C ARG A 168 7.46 7.00 17.89
N PRO A 169 7.86 6.17 18.88
CA PRO A 169 9.17 6.29 19.50
C PRO A 169 10.31 6.26 18.46
N GLY A 170 11.31 7.13 18.62
CA GLY A 170 12.39 7.24 17.65
C GLY A 170 13.27 6.00 17.51
N TRP A 171 13.28 5.10 18.52
CA TRP A 171 14.09 3.88 18.49
C TRP A 171 13.74 2.95 17.34
N GLU A 172 12.49 2.99 16.83
CA GLU A 172 12.05 2.20 15.66
C GLU A 172 12.82 2.57 14.39
N VAL A 173 13.28 3.83 14.30
CA VAL A 173 14.16 4.29 13.23
C VAL A 173 15.61 3.92 13.53
N LEU A 174 16.03 4.00 14.79
CA LEU A 174 17.43 3.79 15.19
C LEU A 174 17.85 2.31 15.21
N VAL A 175 16.90 1.39 15.41
CA VAL A 175 17.16 -0.03 15.63
C VAL A 175 16.34 -0.85 14.64
N VAL A 176 16.99 -1.86 14.04
CA VAL A 176 16.32 -2.88 13.24
C VAL A 176 16.43 -4.22 13.94
N SER A 177 15.37 -5.04 13.85
CA SER A 177 15.34 -6.39 14.39
C SER A 177 15.00 -7.40 13.31
N GLY A 178 15.66 -8.54 13.31
CA GLY A 178 15.38 -9.62 12.36
C GLY A 178 16.16 -10.89 12.64
N PRO A 179 15.79 -12.00 11.95
CA PRO A 179 16.59 -13.22 11.94
C PRO A 179 18.03 -12.92 11.52
N THR A 180 18.97 -13.56 12.19
CA THR A 180 20.37 -13.50 11.75
C THR A 180 20.54 -14.24 10.44
N ALA A 181 21.44 -13.72 9.61
CA ALA A 181 21.74 -14.32 8.33
C ALA A 181 23.23 -14.23 8.01
N VAL A 182 23.74 -15.24 7.31
CA VAL A 182 25.11 -15.28 6.79
C VAL A 182 25.04 -15.44 5.27
N LYS A 183 25.82 -14.64 4.56
CA LYS A 183 25.97 -14.78 3.11
C LYS A 183 27.01 -15.86 2.82
N GLU A 184 26.61 -16.89 2.07
CA GLU A 184 27.49 -17.95 1.58
C GLU A 184 27.40 -18.03 0.05
N GLY A 185 28.43 -17.54 -0.63
CA GLY A 185 28.41 -17.39 -2.09
C GLY A 185 27.29 -16.45 -2.53
N ASP A 186 26.39 -16.94 -3.40
CA ASP A 186 25.21 -16.21 -3.88
C ASP A 186 23.95 -16.44 -3.02
N SER A 187 24.06 -17.26 -1.97
CA SER A 187 22.95 -17.60 -1.08
C SER A 187 23.00 -16.83 0.24
N ILE A 188 21.82 -16.65 0.85
CA ILE A 188 21.67 -16.12 2.21
C ILE A 188 21.12 -17.25 3.08
N LEU A 189 21.91 -17.72 4.04
CA LEU A 189 21.46 -18.67 5.05
C LEU A 189 20.87 -17.91 6.23
N VAL A 190 19.63 -18.24 6.60
CA VAL A 190 18.87 -17.53 7.64
C VAL A 190 18.65 -18.46 8.83
N ASN A 191 18.99 -17.99 10.04
CA ASN A 191 18.60 -18.64 11.29
C ASN A 191 17.40 -17.92 11.89
N VAL A 192 16.21 -18.49 11.72
CA VAL A 192 14.94 -17.93 12.20
C VAL A 192 14.77 -18.00 13.72
N GLU A 193 15.54 -18.84 14.41
CA GLU A 193 15.51 -18.97 15.87
C GLU A 193 16.38 -17.91 16.57
N ASP A 194 17.40 -17.38 15.88
CA ASP A 194 18.28 -16.32 16.39
C ASP A 194 17.85 -14.96 15.81
N VAL A 195 16.95 -14.27 16.52
CA VAL A 195 16.52 -12.91 16.21
C VAL A 195 17.33 -11.92 17.01
N ARG A 196 17.97 -10.96 16.32
CA ARG A 196 18.79 -9.92 16.95
C ARG A 196 18.30 -8.53 16.60
N SER A 197 18.62 -7.58 17.47
CA SER A 197 18.39 -6.15 17.23
C SER A 197 19.73 -5.44 17.08
N VAL A 198 19.86 -4.61 16.05
CA VAL A 198 21.08 -3.86 15.75
C VAL A 198 20.74 -2.38 15.67
N LYS A 199 21.51 -1.56 16.38
CA LYS A 199 21.44 -0.11 16.25
C LYS A 199 22.18 0.32 14.97
N GLN A 200 21.48 1.00 14.08
CA GLN A 200 21.99 1.43 12.78
C GLN A 200 22.49 2.87 12.79
N ALA A 201 21.84 3.75 13.54
CA ALA A 201 22.14 5.18 13.56
C ALA A 201 23.08 5.57 14.73
N ALA A 202 23.79 6.68 14.57
CA ALA A 202 24.75 7.18 15.56
C ALA A 202 24.11 7.53 16.91
N ASP A 203 24.91 7.49 17.99
CA ASP A 203 24.49 7.93 19.32
C ASP A 203 24.17 9.43 19.35
N GLY A 204 23.08 9.80 20.04
CA GLY A 204 22.69 11.20 20.25
C GLY A 204 21.92 11.87 19.11
N ILE A 205 21.69 11.20 17.97
CA ILE A 205 20.93 11.79 16.86
C ILE A 205 19.43 11.93 17.21
N GLY A 206 18.82 13.05 16.85
CA GLY A 206 17.38 13.28 16.96
C GLY A 206 16.59 12.47 15.92
N VAL A 207 15.32 12.18 16.20
CA VAL A 207 14.46 11.38 15.31
C VAL A 207 13.10 12.05 15.14
N PHE A 208 12.66 12.13 13.89
CA PHE A 208 11.29 12.43 13.51
C PHE A 208 10.66 11.15 12.92
N ASN A 209 9.61 10.63 13.56
CA ASN A 209 9.02 9.32 13.22
C ASN A 209 7.48 9.35 13.20
N PRO A 210 6.87 10.06 12.23
CA PRO A 210 5.44 9.93 11.97
C PRO A 210 5.14 8.52 11.45
N SER A 211 4.13 7.85 11.98
CA SER A 211 3.76 6.51 11.52
C SER A 211 2.86 6.51 10.28
N PHE A 212 2.29 7.67 9.95
CA PHE A 212 1.40 7.88 8.81
C PHE A 212 1.71 9.21 8.13
N ASP A 213 1.32 9.35 6.87
CA ASP A 213 1.19 10.63 6.19
C ASP A 213 -0.19 10.75 5.55
N VAL A 214 -0.52 11.95 5.06
CA VAL A 214 -1.78 12.22 4.39
C VAL A 214 -1.51 12.45 2.91
N THR A 215 -2.11 11.62 2.07
CA THR A 215 -2.15 11.81 0.62
C THR A 215 -3.36 12.67 0.26
N PRO A 216 -3.16 13.86 -0.33
CA PRO A 216 -4.27 14.70 -0.77
C PRO A 216 -5.08 14.03 -1.89
N ALA A 217 -6.40 14.20 -1.86
CA ALA A 217 -7.34 13.71 -2.87
C ALA A 217 -6.94 14.07 -4.31
N ALA A 218 -6.27 15.21 -4.50
CA ALA A 218 -5.77 15.67 -5.79
C ALA A 218 -4.73 14.72 -6.44
N LEU A 219 -4.08 13.85 -5.66
CA LEU A 219 -3.10 12.87 -6.14
C LEU A 219 -3.65 11.44 -6.28
N ILE A 220 -4.90 11.21 -5.89
CA ILE A 220 -5.53 9.88 -5.93
C ILE A 220 -6.40 9.80 -7.18
N ASP A 221 -6.24 8.77 -8.01
CA ASP A 221 -7.09 8.57 -9.19
C ASP A 221 -8.41 7.88 -8.82
N ALA A 222 -8.36 6.90 -7.92
CA ALA A 222 -9.53 6.11 -7.51
C ALA A 222 -9.46 5.68 -6.04
N ILE A 223 -10.63 5.64 -5.41
CA ILE A 223 -10.84 5.03 -4.08
C ILE A 223 -11.75 3.80 -4.30
N VAL A 224 -11.19 2.62 -4.05
CA VAL A 224 -11.84 1.32 -4.26
C VAL A 224 -12.38 0.79 -2.94
N THR A 225 -13.67 0.48 -2.91
CA THR A 225 -14.39 -0.09 -1.77
C THR A 225 -15.12 -1.37 -2.19
N GLU A 226 -15.74 -2.05 -1.23
CA GLU A 226 -16.60 -3.21 -1.46
C GLU A 226 -17.87 -2.87 -2.25
N ASN A 227 -18.28 -1.60 -2.25
CA ASN A 227 -19.45 -1.11 -2.99
C ASN A 227 -19.10 -0.65 -4.42
N GLY A 228 -17.83 -0.73 -4.81
CA GLY A 228 -17.34 -0.28 -6.11
C GLY A 228 -16.26 0.80 -6.00
N VAL A 229 -16.02 1.48 -7.11
CA VAL A 229 -14.95 2.48 -7.25
C VAL A 229 -15.55 3.89 -7.24
N VAL A 230 -15.00 4.75 -6.40
CA VAL A 230 -15.32 6.17 -6.35
C VAL A 230 -14.24 6.93 -7.11
N GLU A 231 -14.65 7.69 -8.13
CA GLU A 231 -13.80 8.55 -8.95
C GLU A 231 -14.14 10.03 -8.72
N LYS A 232 -13.21 10.90 -9.10
CA LYS A 232 -13.45 12.35 -9.10
C LYS A 232 -14.49 12.73 -10.16
N ASN A 233 -15.38 13.65 -9.81
CA ASN A 233 -16.33 14.25 -10.75
C ASN A 233 -15.63 15.22 -11.72
N ALA A 234 -16.42 15.88 -12.59
CA ALA A 234 -15.91 16.86 -13.55
C ALA A 234 -15.17 18.05 -12.90
N ASP A 235 -15.48 18.37 -11.63
CA ASP A 235 -14.84 19.43 -10.85
C ASP A 235 -13.55 18.95 -10.13
N GLY A 236 -13.17 17.69 -10.30
CA GLY A 236 -11.98 17.11 -9.67
C GLY A 236 -12.18 16.75 -8.20
N VAL A 237 -13.42 16.57 -7.74
CA VAL A 237 -13.78 16.27 -6.34
C VAL A 237 -14.36 14.86 -6.21
N PHE A 238 -13.94 14.11 -5.18
CA PHE A 238 -14.57 12.82 -4.87
C PHE A 238 -15.97 13.03 -4.27
N PRO A 239 -17.03 12.45 -4.85
CA PRO A 239 -18.39 12.60 -4.36
C PRO A 239 -18.68 11.66 -3.17
N MET A 240 -17.83 11.69 -2.14
CA MET A 240 -17.83 10.75 -1.01
C MET A 240 -19.18 10.70 -0.30
N ALA A 241 -19.77 11.86 0.02
CA ALA A 241 -21.05 11.91 0.73
C ALA A 241 -22.20 11.23 -0.03
N SER A 242 -22.21 11.29 -1.37
CA SER A 242 -23.22 10.57 -2.17
C SER A 242 -22.86 9.11 -2.41
N ALA A 243 -21.57 8.78 -2.50
CA ALA A 243 -21.09 7.41 -2.69
C ALA A 243 -21.33 6.52 -1.45
N PHE A 244 -21.40 7.13 -0.26
CA PHE A 244 -21.52 6.43 1.01
C PHE A 244 -22.79 6.77 1.81
N LYS A 245 -23.81 7.35 1.15
CA LYS A 245 -25.16 7.49 1.74
C LYS A 245 -25.81 6.11 1.86
N GLN A 246 -25.92 5.61 3.09
CA GLN A 246 -26.81 4.51 3.47
C GLN A 246 -28.25 5.01 3.59
#